data_AF-A0AAU5V4Z2-F1
#
_entry.id   AF-A0AAU5V4Z2-F1
#
_cell.length_a   1.000
_cell.length_b   1.000
_cell.length_c   1.000
_cell.angle_alpha   90.00
_cell.angle_beta   90.00
_cell.angle_gamma   90.00
#
_symmetry.space_group_name_H-M   'P 1'
#
loop_
_entity.id
_entity.type
_entity.pdbx_description
1 polymer ?
#
loop_
_entity_poly.entity_id
_entity_poly.type
_entity_poly.pdbx_seq_one_letter_code
_entity_poly.pdbx_strand_id
1 'polypeptide(L)'
;MEMAMSETSTQQPRTTASVAYTPTDRTVPTRSKERASYDRERVHAILDEGYICHLGFVRDGAPVVLPTLYARVGERLYVHGSTGSRPLRMTSRTDPGLAVCLTVSHVDGLVLARSAFHHSLNYRSVVVHGIAHQVTDPEEKRLALDALVDHAVPGRSADSRPANAKELAATAVISLDLDEVSAKLRTGGPNDDPEDLSLPYWTGVVPLAKGYGVPVPADTLAPGIELPDYLKAL
;
A
#
# COMPACT_ATOMS: atom_id res chain seq x y z
N MET A 1 19.76 55.88 -20.62
CA MET A 1 19.66 54.47 -21.03
C MET A 1 19.99 53.65 -19.79
N GLU A 2 18.98 53.29 -19.01
CA GLU A 2 19.14 52.33 -17.91
C GLU A 2 17.76 51.72 -17.64
N MET A 3 17.58 50.50 -18.16
CA MET A 3 16.47 49.62 -17.82
C MET A 3 16.97 48.74 -16.67
N ALA A 4 16.31 48.80 -15.52
CA ALA A 4 16.46 47.78 -14.49
C ALA A 4 15.13 47.01 -14.40
N MET A 5 15.22 45.73 -14.76
CA MET A 5 14.12 44.78 -14.85
C MET A 5 13.62 44.42 -13.46
N SER A 6 12.29 44.45 -13.31
CA SER A 6 11.55 43.92 -12.16
C SER A 6 11.47 42.40 -12.28
N GLU A 7 12.20 41.68 -11.43
CA GLU A 7 12.01 40.24 -11.25
C GLU A 7 10.83 39.99 -10.30
N THR A 8 9.66 39.72 -10.89
CA THR A 8 8.51 39.21 -10.15
C THR A 8 8.66 37.69 -10.06
N SER A 9 9.12 37.20 -8.91
CA SER A 9 9.15 35.78 -8.57
C SER A 9 7.71 35.27 -8.38
N THR A 10 7.16 34.61 -9.40
CA THR A 10 5.85 33.96 -9.34
C THR A 10 5.96 32.67 -8.53
N GLN A 11 5.64 32.73 -7.25
CA GLN A 11 5.51 31.54 -6.41
C GLN A 11 4.19 30.84 -6.74
N GLN A 12 4.28 29.65 -7.33
CA GLN A 12 3.12 28.81 -7.65
C GLN A 12 2.41 28.39 -6.36
N PRO A 13 1.07 28.48 -6.29
CA PRO A 13 0.34 28.13 -5.07
C PRO A 13 0.43 26.63 -4.82
N ARG A 14 0.87 26.24 -3.61
CA ARG A 14 0.74 24.85 -3.13
C ARG A 14 -0.73 24.57 -2.94
N THR A 15 -1.30 23.76 -3.81
CA THR A 15 -2.64 23.19 -3.63
C THR A 15 -2.62 22.37 -2.33
N THR A 16 -3.32 22.83 -1.30
CA THR A 16 -3.53 22.04 -0.09
C THR A 16 -4.37 20.83 -0.47
N ALA A 17 -3.80 19.63 -0.36
CA ALA A 17 -4.53 18.41 -0.65
C ALA A 17 -5.77 18.32 0.26
N SER A 18 -6.90 17.87 -0.29
CA SER A 18 -8.13 17.64 0.48
C SER A 18 -7.86 16.69 1.64
N VAL A 19 -8.44 16.91 2.81
CA VAL A 19 -8.29 16.01 3.97
C VAL A 19 -8.92 14.62 3.76
N ALA A 20 -9.81 14.47 2.77
CA ALA A 20 -10.48 13.22 2.45
C ALA A 20 -10.56 12.96 0.93
N TYR A 21 -10.74 11.70 0.57
CA TYR A 21 -11.08 11.26 -0.78
C TYR A 21 -12.58 11.37 -1.04
N THR A 22 -12.96 11.63 -2.28
CA THR A 22 -14.37 11.70 -2.68
C THR A 22 -14.93 10.28 -2.87
N PRO A 23 -15.98 9.88 -2.15
CA PRO A 23 -16.61 8.59 -2.36
C PRO A 23 -17.24 8.47 -3.75
N THR A 24 -17.22 7.26 -4.31
CA THR A 24 -17.78 6.88 -5.60
C THR A 24 -18.67 5.65 -5.43
N ASP A 25 -19.46 5.32 -6.45
CA ASP A 25 -20.30 4.12 -6.43
C ASP A 25 -19.51 2.81 -6.19
N ARG A 26 -18.24 2.76 -6.62
CA ARG A 26 -17.37 1.58 -6.43
C ARG A 26 -16.72 1.52 -5.05
N THR A 27 -16.58 2.67 -4.39
CA THR A 27 -15.87 2.79 -3.10
C THR A 27 -16.81 2.89 -1.90
N VAL A 28 -18.12 3.04 -2.13
CA VAL A 28 -19.15 2.98 -1.07
C VAL A 28 -19.60 1.53 -0.86
N PRO A 29 -19.29 0.90 0.28
CA PRO A 29 -19.70 -0.48 0.52
C PRO A 29 -21.21 -0.59 0.74
N THR A 30 -21.81 -1.71 0.36
CA THR A 30 -23.24 -1.97 0.61
C THR A 30 -23.51 -2.41 2.06
N ARG A 31 -22.55 -3.05 2.72
CA ARG A 31 -22.65 -3.56 4.11
C ARG A 31 -21.64 -2.89 5.04
N SER A 32 -22.09 -2.57 6.27
CA SER A 32 -21.32 -1.90 7.31
C SER A 32 -20.68 -0.60 6.80
N LYS A 33 -21.52 0.32 6.31
CA LYS A 33 -21.10 1.61 5.73
C LYS A 33 -20.40 2.49 6.76
N GLU A 34 -20.82 2.40 8.01
CA GLU A 34 -20.24 3.08 9.17
C GLU A 34 -18.76 2.72 9.40
N ARG A 35 -18.29 1.59 8.83
CA ARG A 35 -16.89 1.16 8.89
C ARG A 35 -16.02 1.73 7.76
N ALA A 36 -16.62 2.34 6.76
CA ALA A 36 -15.89 2.97 5.66
C ALA A 36 -15.26 4.27 6.14
N SER A 37 -14.05 4.56 5.66
CA SER A 37 -13.37 5.82 5.90
C SER A 37 -12.70 6.28 4.62
N TYR A 38 -12.79 7.58 4.35
CA TYR A 38 -12.17 8.24 3.21
C TYR A 38 -11.13 9.28 3.68
N ASP A 39 -10.81 9.25 4.97
CA ASP A 39 -9.80 10.12 5.57
C ASP A 39 -8.42 9.79 4.99
N ARG A 40 -7.74 10.82 4.46
CA ARG A 40 -6.52 10.65 3.67
C ARG A 40 -5.36 10.15 4.52
N GLU A 41 -5.20 10.73 5.71
CA GLU A 41 -4.16 10.33 6.66
C GLU A 41 -4.31 8.86 7.06
N ARG A 42 -5.54 8.42 7.34
CA ARG A 42 -5.83 7.02 7.66
C ARG A 42 -5.57 6.07 6.50
N VAL A 43 -5.95 6.44 5.28
CA VAL A 43 -5.65 5.63 4.07
C VAL A 43 -4.14 5.49 3.90
N HIS A 44 -3.40 6.60 4.00
CA HIS A 44 -1.95 6.62 3.88
C HIS A 44 -1.30 5.77 4.98
N ALA A 45 -1.72 5.92 6.25
CA ALA A 45 -1.17 5.14 7.35
C ALA A 45 -1.37 3.62 7.18
N ILE A 46 -2.52 3.18 6.65
CA ILE A 46 -2.75 1.76 6.35
C ILE A 46 -1.83 1.29 5.21
N LEU A 47 -1.71 2.08 4.14
CA LEU A 47 -0.82 1.76 3.02
C LEU A 47 0.66 1.76 3.43
N ASP A 48 1.08 2.64 4.33
CA ASP A 48 2.48 2.75 4.74
C ASP A 48 2.92 1.62 5.68
N GLU A 49 1.99 1.03 6.42
CA GLU A 49 2.28 -0.11 7.32
C GLU A 49 2.29 -1.47 6.59
N GLY A 50 1.77 -1.54 5.36
CA GLY A 50 1.58 -2.77 4.61
C GLY A 50 2.71 -3.07 3.64
N TYR A 51 3.35 -4.24 3.71
CA TYR A 51 4.39 -4.61 2.75
C TYR A 51 3.83 -5.15 1.43
N ILE A 52 2.75 -5.92 1.52
CA ILE A 52 2.18 -6.69 0.42
C ILE A 52 0.81 -6.11 0.08
N CYS A 53 0.61 -5.82 -1.21
CA CYS A 53 -0.70 -5.61 -1.76
C CYS A 53 -1.14 -6.82 -2.58
N HIS A 54 -2.44 -6.91 -2.82
CA HIS A 54 -3.06 -7.86 -3.73
C HIS A 54 -3.55 -7.08 -4.95
N LEU A 55 -2.85 -7.26 -6.07
CA LEU A 55 -3.17 -6.62 -7.34
C LEU A 55 -4.15 -7.49 -8.15
N GLY A 56 -5.41 -7.08 -8.17
CA GLY A 56 -6.49 -7.66 -8.95
C GLY A 56 -6.63 -7.04 -10.34
N PHE A 57 -6.78 -7.86 -11.38
CA PHE A 57 -7.06 -7.42 -12.75
C PHE A 57 -7.75 -8.55 -13.55
N VAL A 58 -8.31 -8.25 -14.72
CA VAL A 58 -8.93 -9.27 -15.59
C VAL A 58 -7.96 -9.66 -16.69
N ARG A 59 -7.82 -10.97 -16.92
CA ARG A 59 -7.03 -11.55 -18.00
C ARG A 59 -7.84 -12.65 -18.67
N ASP A 60 -7.93 -12.61 -20.00
CA ASP A 60 -8.64 -13.63 -20.80
C ASP A 60 -10.09 -13.83 -20.30
N GLY A 61 -10.74 -12.75 -19.87
CA GLY A 61 -12.09 -12.76 -19.29
C GLY A 61 -12.20 -13.25 -17.83
N ALA A 62 -11.09 -13.64 -17.19
CA ALA A 62 -11.07 -14.17 -15.82
C ALA A 62 -10.32 -13.25 -14.85
N PRO A 63 -10.77 -13.16 -13.58
CA PRO A 63 -10.05 -12.39 -12.56
C PRO A 63 -8.74 -13.08 -12.18
N VAL A 64 -7.70 -12.27 -11.99
CA VAL A 64 -6.38 -12.67 -11.49
C VAL A 64 -6.05 -11.77 -10.32
N VAL A 65 -5.51 -12.34 -9.24
CA VAL A 65 -5.02 -11.60 -8.08
C VAL A 65 -3.59 -12.03 -7.79
N LEU A 66 -2.67 -11.07 -7.75
CA LEU A 66 -1.25 -11.31 -7.50
C LEU A 66 -0.82 -10.62 -6.20
N PRO A 67 -0.25 -11.35 -5.24
CA PRO A 67 0.44 -10.72 -4.12
C PRO A 67 1.78 -10.14 -4.60
N THR A 68 2.06 -8.89 -4.25
CA THR A 68 3.31 -8.21 -4.63
C THR A 68 3.66 -7.10 -3.64
N LEU A 69 4.95 -6.76 -3.56
CA LEU A 69 5.38 -5.53 -2.90
C LEU A 69 4.86 -4.31 -3.67
N TYR A 70 4.63 -3.24 -2.94
CA TYR A 70 4.32 -1.92 -3.46
C TYR A 70 5.03 -0.85 -2.63
N ALA A 71 5.01 0.38 -3.10
CA ALA A 71 5.35 1.55 -2.29
C ALA A 71 4.41 2.69 -2.61
N ARG A 72 4.21 3.59 -1.65
CA ARG A 72 3.48 4.83 -1.85
C ARG A 72 4.46 6.00 -1.91
N VAL A 73 4.28 6.88 -2.89
CA VAL A 73 4.92 8.21 -2.89
C VAL A 73 3.84 9.25 -3.09
N GLY A 74 3.55 10.00 -2.04
CA GLY A 74 2.43 10.95 -2.03
C GLY A 74 1.10 10.26 -2.35
N GLU A 75 0.50 10.61 -3.49
CA GLU A 75 -0.81 10.12 -3.94
C GLU A 75 -0.73 9.00 -4.98
N ARG A 76 0.43 8.35 -5.10
CA ARG A 76 0.67 7.32 -6.11
C ARG A 76 1.23 6.07 -5.48
N LEU A 77 0.71 4.93 -5.92
CA LEU A 77 1.26 3.61 -5.62
C LEU A 77 2.11 3.13 -6.78
N TYR A 78 3.24 2.51 -6.46
CA TYR A 78 4.14 1.87 -7.42
C TYR A 78 4.25 0.38 -7.13
N VAL A 79 4.20 -0.42 -8.19
CA VAL A 79 4.44 -1.87 -8.15
C VAL A 79 5.47 -2.20 -9.21
N HIS A 80 6.47 -3.01 -8.86
CA HIS A 80 7.47 -3.48 -9.82
C HIS A 80 7.31 -4.96 -10.15
N GLY A 81 7.93 -5.37 -11.25
CA GLY A 81 8.13 -6.77 -11.57
C GLY A 81 9.05 -6.92 -12.77
N SER A 82 9.27 -8.16 -13.20
CA SER A 82 9.97 -8.40 -14.46
C SER A 82 9.24 -7.73 -15.62
N THR A 83 9.97 -7.18 -16.59
CA THR A 83 9.41 -6.73 -17.88
C THR A 83 8.64 -7.83 -18.61
N GLY A 84 8.97 -9.10 -18.35
CA GLY A 84 8.26 -10.26 -18.87
C GLY A 84 7.03 -10.68 -18.05
N SER A 85 6.72 -10.00 -16.96
CA SER A 85 5.54 -10.32 -16.16
C SER A 85 4.26 -9.86 -16.86
N ARG A 86 3.19 -10.62 -16.66
CA ARG A 86 1.92 -10.42 -17.38
C ARG A 86 1.26 -9.05 -17.13
N PRO A 87 1.05 -8.60 -15.87
CA PRO A 87 0.45 -7.30 -15.64
C PRO A 87 1.26 -6.16 -16.28
N LEU A 88 2.60 -6.21 -16.17
CA LEU A 88 3.50 -5.18 -16.73
C LEU A 88 3.48 -5.15 -18.27
N ARG A 89 3.29 -6.30 -18.94
CA ARG A 89 3.08 -6.34 -20.40
C ARG A 89 1.68 -5.91 -20.81
N MET A 90 0.67 -6.10 -19.97
CA MET A 90 -0.70 -5.71 -20.29
C MET A 90 -0.84 -4.19 -20.16
N THR A 91 -0.29 -3.58 -19.11
CA THR A 91 -0.25 -2.12 -18.95
C THR A 91 0.41 -1.40 -20.11
N SER A 92 1.44 -2.00 -20.73
CA SER A 92 2.14 -1.40 -21.87
C SER A 92 1.41 -1.54 -23.21
N ARG A 93 0.40 -2.40 -23.28
CA ARG A 93 -0.35 -2.74 -24.51
C ARG A 93 -1.79 -2.26 -24.50
N THR A 94 -2.29 -1.80 -23.36
CA THR A 94 -3.66 -1.32 -23.20
C THR A 94 -3.65 0.20 -23.08
N ASP A 95 -4.50 0.85 -23.88
CA ASP A 95 -4.74 2.29 -23.85
C ASP A 95 -6.14 2.52 -23.23
N PRO A 96 -6.30 3.35 -22.19
CA PRO A 96 -5.30 4.22 -21.56
C PRO A 96 -4.33 3.53 -20.59
N GLY A 97 -4.58 2.28 -20.21
CA GLY A 97 -3.74 1.49 -19.28
C GLY A 97 -4.48 0.24 -18.82
N LEU A 98 -4.01 -0.43 -17.76
CA LEU A 98 -4.68 -1.63 -17.24
C LEU A 98 -5.64 -1.26 -16.12
N ALA A 99 -6.92 -1.61 -16.25
CA ALA A 99 -7.86 -1.52 -15.14
C ALA A 99 -7.47 -2.50 -14.03
N VAL A 100 -7.27 -1.98 -12.82
CA VAL A 100 -6.82 -2.74 -11.65
C VAL A 100 -7.64 -2.44 -10.40
N CYS A 101 -7.54 -3.35 -9.44
CA CYS A 101 -7.97 -3.18 -8.06
C CYS A 101 -6.81 -3.58 -7.15
N LEU A 102 -6.23 -2.64 -6.42
CA LEU A 102 -5.14 -2.91 -5.47
C LEU A 102 -5.71 -2.91 -4.06
N THR A 103 -5.49 -4.00 -3.32
CA THR A 103 -5.98 -4.16 -1.94
C THR A 103 -4.85 -4.40 -0.96
N VAL A 104 -4.90 -3.73 0.20
CA VAL A 104 -4.00 -3.96 1.35
C VAL A 104 -4.87 -4.24 2.57
N SER A 105 -4.50 -5.23 3.37
CA SER A 105 -5.26 -5.63 4.57
C SER A 105 -4.35 -5.99 5.75
N HIS A 106 -4.82 -5.63 6.94
CA HIS A 106 -4.17 -5.84 8.23
C HIS A 106 -5.19 -6.50 9.15
N VAL A 107 -4.78 -7.55 9.85
CA VAL A 107 -5.58 -8.16 10.91
C VAL A 107 -5.00 -7.71 12.25
N ASP A 108 -5.81 -7.01 13.02
CA ASP A 108 -5.41 -6.39 14.29
C ASP A 108 -5.93 -7.17 15.51
N GLY A 109 -6.83 -8.13 15.31
CA GLY A 109 -7.26 -9.04 16.38
C GLY A 109 -8.36 -10.01 15.98
N LEU A 110 -8.44 -11.13 16.70
CA LEU A 110 -9.50 -12.12 16.57
C LEU A 110 -10.64 -11.75 17.51
N VAL A 111 -11.86 -11.62 16.99
CA VAL A 111 -13.04 -11.34 17.82
C VAL A 111 -13.84 -12.61 18.01
N LEU A 112 -13.84 -13.09 19.24
CA LEU A 112 -14.41 -14.37 19.61
C LEU A 112 -15.69 -14.12 20.41
N ALA A 113 -16.83 -14.36 19.77
CA ALA A 113 -18.16 -14.22 20.35
C ALA A 113 -18.65 -15.53 20.98
N ARG A 114 -19.79 -15.50 21.67
CA ARG A 114 -20.42 -16.71 22.23
C ARG A 114 -21.16 -17.52 21.17
N SER A 115 -21.79 -16.84 20.23
CA SER A 115 -22.42 -17.46 19.06
C SER A 115 -21.47 -17.48 17.87
N ALA A 116 -21.47 -18.61 17.15
CA ALA A 116 -20.63 -18.80 15.98
C ALA A 116 -20.83 -17.70 14.91
N PHE A 117 -22.04 -17.13 14.85
CA PHE A 117 -22.42 -16.09 13.90
C PHE A 117 -21.70 -14.75 14.15
N HIS A 118 -21.37 -14.44 15.40
CA HIS A 118 -20.80 -13.15 15.80
C HIS A 118 -19.27 -13.13 15.85
N HIS A 119 -18.60 -14.24 15.50
CA HIS A 119 -17.15 -14.26 15.32
C HIS A 119 -16.72 -13.30 14.20
N SER A 120 -15.61 -12.60 14.41
CA SER A 120 -15.11 -11.61 13.46
C SER A 120 -13.61 -11.33 13.62
N LEU A 121 -13.13 -10.31 12.93
CA LEU A 121 -11.78 -9.77 13.04
C LEU A 121 -11.85 -8.27 13.35
N ASN A 122 -10.93 -7.78 14.17
CA ASN A 122 -10.53 -6.38 14.08
C ASN A 122 -9.53 -6.27 12.93
N TYR A 123 -9.73 -5.30 12.04
CA TYR A 123 -8.96 -5.19 10.81
C TYR A 123 -8.94 -3.77 10.28
N ARG A 124 -7.97 -3.49 9.42
CA ARG A 124 -7.89 -2.31 8.57
C ARG A 124 -7.59 -2.75 7.16
N SER A 125 -8.24 -2.14 6.17
CA SER A 125 -7.97 -2.42 4.76
C SER A 125 -8.14 -1.19 3.91
N VAL A 126 -7.36 -1.09 2.84
CA VAL A 126 -7.53 -0.10 1.78
C VAL A 126 -7.77 -0.82 0.46
N VAL A 127 -8.72 -0.31 -0.32
CA VAL A 127 -9.02 -0.75 -1.69
C VAL A 127 -8.88 0.47 -2.60
N VAL A 128 -8.04 0.34 -3.63
CA VAL A 128 -7.81 1.36 -4.66
C VAL A 128 -8.25 0.80 -6.01
N HIS A 129 -9.17 1.50 -6.66
CA HIS A 129 -9.57 1.23 -8.04
C HIS A 129 -8.92 2.24 -8.97
N GLY A 130 -8.57 1.82 -10.17
CA GLY A 130 -8.10 2.77 -11.18
C GLY A 130 -7.51 2.10 -12.41
N ILE A 131 -6.86 2.93 -13.22
CA ILE A 131 -6.08 2.51 -14.38
C ILE A 131 -4.62 2.61 -14.00
N ALA A 132 -3.91 1.47 -14.03
CA ALA A 132 -2.48 1.45 -13.83
C ALA A 132 -1.75 1.75 -15.13
N HIS A 133 -0.72 2.58 -15.05
CA HIS A 133 0.11 2.99 -16.18
C HIS A 133 1.53 2.49 -16.02
N GLN A 134 2.20 2.16 -17.13
CA GLN A 134 3.62 1.84 -17.07
C GLN A 134 4.43 3.12 -16.85
N VAL A 135 5.36 3.08 -15.89
CA VAL A 135 6.35 4.14 -15.71
C VAL A 135 7.44 3.98 -16.77
N THR A 136 7.54 4.96 -17.66
CA THR A 136 8.51 4.99 -18.77
C THR A 136 9.60 6.04 -18.59
N ASP A 137 9.32 7.10 -17.82
CA ASP A 137 10.32 8.11 -17.46
C ASP A 137 11.44 7.48 -16.59
N PRO A 138 12.72 7.63 -16.98
CA PRO A 138 13.83 7.01 -16.25
C PRO A 138 13.98 7.51 -14.81
N GLU A 139 13.71 8.79 -14.55
CA GLU A 139 13.87 9.38 -13.22
C GLU A 139 12.73 8.95 -12.30
N GLU A 140 11.48 8.97 -12.78
CA GLU A 140 10.33 8.42 -12.04
C GLU A 140 10.54 6.92 -11.74
N LYS A 141 11.07 6.16 -12.71
CA LYS A 141 11.35 4.75 -12.52
C LYS A 141 12.40 4.50 -11.43
N ARG A 142 13.48 5.29 -11.40
CA ARG A 142 14.47 5.21 -10.32
C ARG A 142 13.85 5.55 -8.97
N LEU A 143 13.12 6.66 -8.90
CA LEU A 143 12.42 7.09 -7.68
C LEU A 143 11.47 6.01 -7.16
N ALA A 144 10.68 5.39 -8.04
CA ALA A 144 9.75 4.33 -7.67
C ALA A 144 10.46 3.08 -7.14
N LEU A 145 11.59 2.69 -7.75
CA LEU A 145 12.38 1.54 -7.31
C LEU A 145 13.08 1.82 -5.97
N ASP A 146 13.62 3.01 -5.77
CA ASP A 146 14.22 3.41 -4.50
C ASP A 146 13.13 3.46 -3.40
N ALA A 147 11.95 4.00 -3.71
CA ALA A 147 10.79 3.99 -2.81
C ALA A 147 10.32 2.57 -2.44
N LEU A 148 10.36 1.61 -3.38
CA LEU A 148 10.06 0.20 -3.09
C LEU A 148 11.03 -0.43 -2.11
N VAL A 149 12.31 -0.05 -2.18
CA VAL A 149 13.34 -0.52 -1.23
C VAL A 149 13.12 0.15 0.14
N ASP A 150 12.88 1.46 0.16
CA ASP A 150 12.67 2.20 1.41
C ASP A 150 11.33 1.89 2.09
N HIS A 151 10.33 1.47 1.33
CA HIS A 151 9.07 0.97 1.89
C HIS A 151 9.25 -0.36 2.63
N ALA A 152 10.22 -1.18 2.21
CA ALA A 152 10.57 -2.39 2.96
C ALA A 152 11.28 -2.04 4.27
N VAL A 153 12.28 -1.16 4.21
CA VAL A 153 12.95 -0.59 5.38
C VAL A 153 13.43 0.83 5.06
N PRO A 154 13.01 1.86 5.81
CA PRO A 154 13.43 3.24 5.56
C PRO A 154 14.96 3.41 5.56
N GLY A 155 15.50 4.03 4.52
CA GLY A 155 16.93 4.29 4.36
C GLY A 155 17.72 3.17 3.68
N ARG A 156 17.07 2.02 3.40
CA ARG A 156 17.73 0.87 2.78
C ARG A 156 18.17 1.12 1.34
N SER A 157 17.48 2.00 0.61
CA SER A 157 17.86 2.35 -0.76
C SER A 157 19.26 2.97 -0.82
N ALA A 158 19.59 3.84 0.15
CA ALA A 158 20.88 4.49 0.28
C ALA A 158 21.98 3.57 0.84
N ASP A 159 21.60 2.54 1.60
CA ASP A 159 22.50 1.52 2.17
C ASP A 159 22.63 0.27 1.28
N SER A 160 22.46 0.45 -0.02
CA SER A 160 22.71 -0.57 -1.04
C SER A 160 23.26 0.08 -2.31
N ARG A 161 23.99 -0.69 -3.13
CA ARG A 161 24.45 -0.13 -4.41
C ARG A 161 23.23 0.19 -5.29
N PRO A 162 23.26 1.30 -6.05
CA PRO A 162 22.23 1.57 -7.04
C PRO A 162 22.07 0.44 -8.06
N ALA A 163 20.85 0.32 -8.61
CA ALA A 163 20.58 -0.56 -9.74
C ALA A 163 21.42 -0.16 -10.96
N ASN A 164 22.02 -1.15 -11.63
CA ASN A 164 22.75 -0.95 -12.87
C ASN A 164 21.81 -0.96 -14.09
N ALA A 165 22.35 -0.61 -15.27
CA ALA A 165 21.56 -0.52 -16.51
C ALA A 165 20.84 -1.84 -16.88
N LYS A 166 21.47 -3.00 -16.63
CA LYS A 166 20.87 -4.31 -16.92
C LYS A 166 19.67 -4.60 -16.00
N GLU A 167 19.80 -4.28 -14.71
CA GLU A 167 18.74 -4.44 -13.71
C GLU A 167 17.56 -3.52 -14.00
N LEU A 168 17.84 -2.26 -14.34
CA LEU A 168 16.82 -1.30 -14.75
C LEU A 168 16.10 -1.74 -16.03
N ALA A 169 16.82 -2.31 -17.00
CA ALA A 169 16.22 -2.83 -18.24
C ALA A 169 15.37 -4.09 -18.02
N ALA A 170 15.70 -4.92 -17.03
CA ALA A 170 14.95 -6.14 -16.70
C ALA A 170 13.69 -5.89 -15.85
N THR A 171 13.56 -4.69 -15.28
CA THR A 171 12.51 -4.33 -14.34
C THR A 171 11.50 -3.38 -14.98
N ALA A 172 10.21 -3.65 -14.85
CA ALA A 172 9.14 -2.73 -15.19
C ALA A 172 8.43 -2.27 -13.92
N VAL A 173 7.92 -1.04 -13.95
CA VAL A 173 7.17 -0.43 -12.85
C VAL A 173 5.85 0.05 -13.42
N ILE A 174 4.78 -0.15 -12.65
CA ILE A 174 3.48 0.48 -12.89
C ILE A 174 3.15 1.43 -11.76
N SER A 175 2.49 2.51 -12.11
CA SER A 175 1.90 3.47 -11.18
C SER A 175 0.38 3.32 -11.15
N LEU A 176 -0.21 3.62 -9.99
CA LEU A 176 -1.65 3.74 -9.78
C LEU A 176 -1.92 4.94 -8.88
N ASP A 177 -2.68 5.91 -9.37
CA ASP A 177 -3.05 7.10 -8.61
C ASP A 177 -4.16 6.78 -7.59
N LEU A 178 -4.11 7.45 -6.43
CA LEU A 178 -5.09 7.31 -5.34
C LEU A 178 -6.34 8.17 -5.60
N ASP A 179 -6.99 8.01 -6.74
CA ASP A 179 -8.18 8.81 -7.09
C ASP A 179 -9.48 8.19 -6.55
N GLU A 180 -9.62 6.88 -6.69
CA GLU A 180 -10.80 6.12 -6.30
C GLU A 180 -10.44 5.09 -5.22
N VAL A 181 -10.46 5.54 -3.96
CA VAL A 181 -9.97 4.78 -2.80
C VAL A 181 -10.98 4.74 -1.65
N SER A 182 -11.02 3.62 -0.94
CA SER A 182 -11.72 3.48 0.34
C SER A 182 -10.88 2.74 1.36
N ALA A 183 -10.96 3.18 2.62
CA ALA A 183 -10.55 2.37 3.76
C ALA A 183 -11.76 1.73 4.42
N LYS A 184 -11.57 0.55 5.02
CA LYS A 184 -12.56 -0.10 5.89
C LYS A 184 -11.90 -0.61 7.15
N LEU A 185 -12.50 -0.30 8.30
CA LEU A 185 -11.93 -0.60 9.60
C LEU A 185 -12.96 -1.25 10.52
N ARG A 186 -12.50 -2.18 11.34
CA ARG A 186 -13.29 -2.71 12.47
C ARG A 186 -12.40 -2.77 13.71
N THR A 187 -12.90 -2.19 14.81
CA THR A 187 -12.32 -2.28 16.15
C THR A 187 -13.41 -2.69 17.15
N GLY A 188 -13.01 -2.97 18.39
CA GLY A 188 -13.94 -3.30 19.48
C GLY A 188 -14.16 -4.79 19.70
N GLY A 189 -15.09 -5.10 20.61
CA GLY A 189 -15.38 -6.45 21.07
C GLY A 189 -16.42 -7.22 20.23
N PRO A 190 -16.78 -8.43 20.67
CA PRO A 190 -17.93 -9.18 20.17
C PRO A 190 -19.24 -8.41 20.36
N ASN A 191 -20.22 -8.67 19.49
CA ASN A 191 -21.57 -8.11 19.59
C ASN A 191 -22.57 -9.25 19.78
N ASP A 192 -22.51 -9.89 20.95
CA ASP A 192 -23.40 -11.00 21.32
C ASP A 192 -24.86 -10.50 21.46
N ASP A 193 -25.81 -11.33 21.03
CA ASP A 193 -27.23 -11.04 21.23
C ASP A 193 -27.61 -11.18 22.72
N PRO A 194 -28.64 -10.47 23.22
CA PRO A 194 -29.01 -10.51 24.64
C PRO A 194 -29.26 -11.92 25.19
N GLU A 195 -29.83 -12.82 24.38
CA GLU A 195 -30.07 -14.22 24.74
C GLU A 195 -28.78 -15.04 24.95
N ASP A 196 -27.70 -14.68 24.25
CA ASP A 196 -26.43 -15.41 24.30
C ASP A 196 -25.58 -15.04 25.53
N LEU A 197 -25.87 -13.93 26.21
CA LEU A 197 -25.03 -13.40 27.30
C LEU A 197 -24.84 -14.37 28.47
N SER A 198 -25.80 -15.26 28.67
CA SER A 198 -25.78 -16.29 29.72
C SER A 198 -25.07 -17.59 29.32
N LEU A 199 -24.71 -17.76 28.04
CA LEU A 199 -24.06 -18.97 27.56
C LEU A 199 -22.67 -19.13 28.19
N PRO A 200 -22.26 -20.36 28.54
CA PRO A 200 -21.01 -20.63 29.26
C PRO A 200 -19.79 -20.67 28.32
N TYR A 201 -19.73 -19.77 27.33
CA TYR A 201 -18.61 -19.66 26.40
C TYR A 201 -17.78 -18.42 26.70
N TRP A 202 -16.46 -18.56 26.58
CA TRP A 202 -15.55 -17.41 26.66
C TRP A 202 -15.78 -16.47 25.47
N THR A 203 -15.78 -15.17 25.73
CA THR A 203 -15.97 -14.11 24.72
C THR A 203 -14.91 -13.03 24.92
N GLY A 204 -14.40 -12.46 23.83
CA GLY A 204 -13.38 -11.43 23.91
C GLY A 204 -12.64 -11.15 22.61
N VAL A 205 -11.52 -10.45 22.73
CA VAL A 205 -10.62 -10.16 21.62
C VAL A 205 -9.25 -10.72 21.93
N VAL A 206 -8.63 -11.40 20.95
CA VAL A 206 -7.21 -11.75 20.97
C VAL A 206 -6.50 -10.74 20.06
N PRO A 207 -5.82 -9.71 20.59
CA PRO A 207 -5.11 -8.74 19.77
C PRO A 207 -3.98 -9.39 18.97
N LEU A 208 -3.78 -8.94 17.74
CA LEU A 208 -2.68 -9.32 16.86
C LEU A 208 -1.79 -8.10 16.68
N ALA A 209 -0.53 -8.21 17.12
CA ALA A 209 0.47 -7.17 16.95
C ALA A 209 1.56 -7.67 16.00
N LYS A 210 2.02 -6.79 15.10
CA LYS A 210 3.24 -7.01 14.33
C LYS A 210 4.45 -6.64 15.17
N GLY A 211 5.54 -7.35 14.97
CA GLY A 211 6.86 -7.03 15.49
C GLY A 211 7.93 -7.70 14.64
N TYR A 212 9.15 -7.17 14.69
CA TYR A 212 10.30 -7.78 14.03
C TYR A 212 11.00 -8.74 14.99
N GLY A 213 11.55 -9.81 14.42
CA GLY A 213 12.49 -10.67 15.13
C GLY A 213 13.91 -10.08 15.08
N VAL A 214 14.84 -10.75 15.77
CA VAL A 214 16.26 -10.39 15.70
C VAL A 214 16.77 -10.55 14.25
N PRO A 215 17.44 -9.54 13.66
CA PRO A 215 18.00 -9.66 12.32
C PRO A 215 18.97 -10.83 12.20
N VAL A 216 18.80 -11.64 11.16
CA VAL A 216 19.66 -12.80 10.88
C VAL A 216 20.63 -12.43 9.75
N PRO A 217 21.96 -12.39 10.00
CA PRO A 217 22.93 -12.10 8.95
C PRO A 217 22.97 -13.25 7.93
N ALA A 218 23.23 -12.91 6.67
CA ALA A 218 23.46 -13.91 5.63
C ALA A 218 24.80 -14.62 5.84
N ASP A 219 24.88 -15.91 5.49
CA ASP A 219 26.11 -16.71 5.58
C ASP A 219 27.27 -16.14 4.75
N THR A 220 26.97 -15.32 3.76
CA THR A 220 27.93 -14.66 2.86
C THR A 220 28.31 -13.25 3.29
N LEU A 221 27.80 -12.76 4.44
CA LEU A 221 28.16 -11.44 4.96
C LEU A 221 29.65 -11.42 5.31
N ALA A 222 30.37 -10.46 4.73
CA ALA A 222 31.81 -10.33 4.96
C ALA A 222 32.11 -10.08 6.45
N PRO A 223 33.19 -10.68 7.00
CA PRO A 223 33.58 -10.42 8.38
C PRO A 223 33.82 -8.93 8.65
N GLY A 224 33.37 -8.44 9.80
CA GLY A 224 33.54 -7.05 10.22
C GLY A 224 32.49 -6.07 9.70
N ILE A 225 31.52 -6.52 8.88
CA ILE A 225 30.35 -5.70 8.54
C ILE A 225 29.32 -5.82 9.67
N GLU A 226 29.10 -4.72 10.38
CA GLU A 226 28.14 -4.66 11.48
C GLU A 226 26.71 -4.44 10.98
N LEU A 227 25.73 -4.78 11.81
CA LEU A 227 24.33 -4.46 11.58
C LEU A 227 24.17 -2.92 11.56
N PRO A 228 23.61 -2.32 10.48
CA PRO A 228 23.33 -0.90 10.42
C PRO A 228 22.37 -0.43 11.53
N ASP A 229 22.57 0.80 12.02
CA ASP A 229 21.79 1.35 13.14
C ASP A 229 20.29 1.45 12.85
N TYR A 230 19.91 1.76 11.60
CA TYR A 230 18.50 1.82 11.21
C TYR A 230 17.79 0.45 11.27
N LEU A 231 18.54 -0.66 11.23
CA LEU A 231 18.00 -2.01 11.44
C LEU A 231 17.97 -2.42 12.92
N LYS A 232 18.79 -1.81 13.77
CA LYS A 232 18.73 -2.01 15.23
C LYS A 232 17.47 -1.39 15.85
N ALA A 233 16.85 -0.44 15.13
CA ALA A 233 15.66 0.28 15.56
C ALA A 233 14.34 -0.41 15.16
N LEU A 234 14.40 -1.52 14.42
CA LEU A 234 13.24 -2.34 14.05
C LEU A 234 12.75 -3.19 15.24
#